data_AF-A0A252CDH6-F1
#
_entry.id   AF-A0A252CDH6-F1
#
_cell.length_a   1.000
_cell.length_b   1.000
_cell.length_c   1.000
_cell.angle_alpha   90.00
_cell.angle_beta   90.00
_cell.angle_gamma   90.00
#
_symmetry.space_group_name_H-M   'P 1'
#
loop_
_entity.id
_entity.type
_entity.pdbx_description
1 polymer ?
#
loop_
_entity_poly.entity_id
_entity_poly.type
_entity_poly.pdbx_seq_one_letter_code
_entity_poly.pdbx_strand_id
1 'polypeptide(L)'
;MTFYKNKNYIKVFSLLFVMLISVYSVKSTYATEADNGEVTFNISATQQGEPAASSSIAYENIQTAYENIMKGNIPNELEKSVIWNTSLTNKENFINLGDGLRLGQGITHSSEEAKKIIQILFQSNFDIFQFLNGSSHKTMSDIKSLITDENGKGSAQAERGLLAVISNAMIISFVDLASNNQNISVDLDGTSSGISLEFTGIPENSQNASGAYILENNQKIGYKITISKDLLKESEQVFSIQTPPNVVIDSSSVPLQKKSLLPSVIPEAYYQGLTVTSDNYELLQQQVFSMTSEKLKSTYTNENYYTLPRSDEDITITGTLSVSPNVPEEVNFLFNTLPLTAQLNLHNFNMQDGSNVKQPSSFQITVQVGEGVGAASIISAPLSSAGINFVMIDGEKNKLISGAQYVLGKKEADKYYISSDKGWKEVEQSNLSHLNLDDYILLSGGNIYNLDDNQAIPMAVNSQNWDRDFQAIQSRNQSLLGIRGLGQGKQYFVMQVKAPEGYSKVDQPHYFTVHNNKNNLQSPRNSDSIGFATEQAMKLNGQIPGYMAGTNEFNALSVTSDIGNLGINIKSIIIPIMLIILFIIFIGVLLVWKL
;
A
#
# COMPACT_ATOMS: atom_id res chain seq x y z
N MET A 1 -64.74 29.05 -29.79
CA MET A 1 -65.23 29.37 -28.44
C MET A 1 -64.02 29.68 -27.57
N THR A 2 -64.14 30.72 -26.78
CA THR A 2 -63.10 31.61 -26.22
C THR A 2 -62.13 30.93 -25.25
N PHE A 3 -60.81 31.07 -25.49
CA PHE A 3 -59.76 30.84 -24.49
C PHE A 3 -59.63 32.09 -23.60
N TYR A 4 -59.88 31.94 -22.30
CA TYR A 4 -59.57 32.94 -21.29
C TYR A 4 -58.53 32.39 -20.31
N LYS A 5 -57.45 33.16 -20.16
CA LYS A 5 -56.51 33.33 -19.04
C LYS A 5 -56.49 32.27 -17.92
N ASN A 6 -55.30 31.72 -17.66
CA ASN A 6 -54.81 31.53 -16.29
C ASN A 6 -53.27 31.54 -16.20
N LYS A 7 -52.65 32.67 -16.57
CA LYS A 7 -51.33 33.07 -16.04
C LYS A 7 -51.55 33.54 -14.61
N ASN A 8 -51.36 32.70 -13.60
CA ASN A 8 -51.04 33.11 -12.22
C ASN A 8 -50.70 31.96 -11.24
N TYR A 9 -50.79 30.68 -11.62
CA TYR A 9 -50.50 29.58 -10.69
C TYR A 9 -49.00 29.25 -10.53
N ILE A 10 -48.11 29.74 -11.41
CA ILE A 10 -46.67 29.46 -11.34
C ILE A 10 -45.93 30.34 -10.30
N LYS A 11 -46.51 31.48 -9.90
CA LYS A 11 -45.90 32.34 -8.87
C LYS A 11 -46.30 31.99 -7.43
N VAL A 12 -47.40 31.26 -7.23
CA VAL A 12 -47.82 30.82 -5.88
C VAL A 12 -47.09 29.54 -5.46
N PHE A 13 -46.73 28.66 -6.42
CA PHE A 13 -45.97 27.44 -6.11
C PHE A 13 -44.50 27.71 -5.78
N SER A 14 -43.90 28.79 -6.32
CA SER A 14 -42.53 29.19 -5.99
C SER A 14 -42.40 29.93 -4.66
N LEU A 15 -43.48 30.52 -4.13
CA LEU A 15 -43.46 31.22 -2.84
C LEU A 15 -43.67 30.24 -1.66
N LEU A 16 -44.43 29.16 -1.88
CA LEU A 16 -44.68 28.11 -0.88
C LEU A 16 -43.48 27.16 -0.68
N PHE A 17 -42.60 27.02 -1.68
CA PHE A 17 -41.37 26.23 -1.55
C PHE A 17 -40.26 26.98 -0.77
N VAL A 18 -40.27 28.31 -0.78
CA VAL A 18 -39.31 29.14 -0.04
C VAL A 18 -39.71 29.35 1.43
N MET A 19 -41.01 29.23 1.76
CA MET A 19 -41.49 29.28 3.16
C MET A 19 -41.44 27.95 3.91
N LEU A 20 -41.19 26.83 3.22
CA LEU A 20 -41.07 25.49 3.84
C LEU A 20 -39.63 25.09 4.20
N ILE A 21 -38.63 25.93 3.88
CA ILE A 21 -37.22 25.70 4.23
C ILE A 21 -36.77 26.55 5.45
N SER A 22 -37.62 27.44 5.99
CA SER A 22 -37.26 28.35 7.09
C SER A 22 -37.78 27.96 8.48
N VAL A 23 -38.32 26.76 8.69
CA VAL A 23 -38.74 26.29 10.03
C VAL A 23 -38.29 24.86 10.28
N TYR A 24 -36.99 24.63 10.41
CA TYR A 24 -36.41 23.59 11.27
C TYR A 24 -34.98 24.00 11.62
N SER A 25 -34.89 24.96 12.54
CA SER A 25 -33.67 25.24 13.29
C SER A 25 -34.06 25.32 14.76
N VAL A 26 -34.45 24.18 15.33
CA VAL A 26 -34.53 24.05 16.78
C VAL A 26 -33.08 24.04 17.26
N LYS A 27 -32.59 25.22 17.67
CA LYS A 27 -31.45 25.31 18.56
C LYS A 27 -31.87 24.65 19.87
N SER A 28 -31.37 23.46 20.13
CA SER A 28 -31.25 22.97 21.50
C SER A 28 -30.22 23.86 22.20
N THR A 29 -30.71 24.74 23.05
CA THR A 29 -29.89 25.39 24.08
C THR A 29 -29.46 24.31 25.07
N TYR A 30 -28.29 23.76 24.86
CA TYR A 30 -27.48 23.19 25.92
C TYR A 30 -26.56 24.27 26.47
N ALA A 31 -26.27 24.15 27.77
CA ALA A 31 -25.57 25.14 28.58
C ALA A 31 -24.22 25.56 27.96
N THR A 32 -23.86 26.80 28.22
CA THR A 32 -22.56 27.42 27.91
C THR A 32 -21.41 26.60 28.46
N GLU A 33 -20.67 25.95 27.57
CA GLU A 33 -19.28 25.54 27.75
C GLU A 33 -18.41 26.37 26.78
N ALA A 34 -17.16 26.65 27.18
CA ALA A 34 -16.32 27.70 26.64
C ALA A 34 -16.04 27.58 25.12
N ASP A 35 -16.00 28.73 24.45
CA ASP A 35 -15.71 28.92 23.02
C ASP A 35 -14.25 28.54 22.69
N ASN A 36 -14.02 27.29 22.28
CA ASN A 36 -12.76 26.83 21.67
C ASN A 36 -12.96 26.64 20.15
N GLY A 37 -13.20 27.74 19.42
CA GLY A 37 -13.44 27.68 17.97
C GLY A 37 -12.31 27.04 17.15
N GLU A 38 -12.68 26.21 16.16
CA GLU A 38 -11.77 25.68 15.13
C GLU A 38 -11.04 26.82 14.41
N VAL A 39 -9.76 26.61 14.10
CA VAL A 39 -8.93 27.54 13.33
C VAL A 39 -8.36 26.86 12.09
N THR A 40 -8.18 27.63 11.03
CA THR A 40 -7.50 27.18 9.82
C THR A 40 -5.99 27.28 10.00
N PHE A 41 -5.24 26.29 9.53
CA PHE A 41 -3.78 26.35 9.44
C PHE A 41 -3.32 25.95 8.03
N ASN A 42 -2.16 26.45 7.64
CA ASN A 42 -1.52 26.14 6.37
C ASN A 42 -0.22 25.38 6.63
N ILE A 43 -0.03 24.24 6.00
CA ILE A 43 1.20 23.47 6.03
C ILE A 43 2.03 23.78 4.78
N SER A 44 3.33 23.97 4.95
CA SER A 44 4.36 23.89 3.92
C SER A 44 5.26 22.70 4.25
N ALA A 45 5.15 21.64 3.46
CA ALA A 45 5.86 20.39 3.66
C ALA A 45 7.03 20.26 2.69
N THR A 46 8.17 19.82 3.22
CA THR A 46 9.34 19.43 2.43
C THR A 46 9.65 17.96 2.64
N GLN A 47 10.25 17.35 1.64
CA GLN A 47 10.83 16.01 1.71
C GLN A 47 12.16 16.06 0.95
N GLN A 48 13.25 15.68 1.62
CA GLN A 48 14.62 15.70 1.14
C GLN A 48 15.06 17.08 0.63
N GLY A 49 14.56 18.14 1.28
CA GLY A 49 14.84 19.53 0.90
C GLY A 49 14.01 20.07 -0.26
N GLU A 50 13.21 19.23 -0.93
CA GLU A 50 12.32 19.64 -2.02
C GLU A 50 10.86 19.75 -1.53
N PRO A 51 9.98 20.50 -2.22
CA PRO A 51 8.56 20.55 -1.89
C PRO A 51 7.91 19.16 -1.94
N ALA A 52 7.29 18.75 -0.84
CA ALA A 52 6.65 17.44 -0.73
C ALA A 52 5.28 17.45 -1.43
N ALA A 53 5.26 17.27 -2.73
CA ALA A 53 4.03 17.31 -3.53
C ALA A 53 3.14 16.09 -3.30
N SER A 54 1.81 16.27 -3.36
CA SER A 54 0.80 15.20 -3.27
C SER A 54 0.94 14.29 -2.03
N SER A 55 1.55 14.82 -0.97
CA SER A 55 1.82 14.08 0.26
C SER A 55 0.61 14.14 1.18
N SER A 56 0.18 12.98 1.68
CA SER A 56 -0.88 12.90 2.68
C SER A 56 -0.30 13.15 4.06
N ILE A 57 -0.76 14.22 4.70
CA ILE A 57 -0.31 14.62 6.03
C ILE A 57 -1.50 14.51 6.97
N ALA A 58 -1.41 13.60 7.93
CA ALA A 58 -2.40 13.43 8.96
C ALA A 58 -2.15 14.44 10.10
N TYR A 59 -3.22 14.81 10.79
CA TYR A 59 -3.12 15.74 11.92
C TYR A 59 -4.20 15.46 12.95
N GLU A 60 -3.86 15.69 14.22
CA GLU A 60 -4.77 15.48 15.33
C GLU A 60 -4.51 16.51 16.44
N ASN A 61 -5.58 17.12 16.96
CA ASN A 61 -5.46 17.90 18.19
C ASN A 61 -5.30 16.91 19.36
N ILE A 62 -4.23 17.10 20.12
CA ILE A 62 -3.82 16.23 21.22
C ILE A 62 -3.76 16.99 22.56
N GLN A 63 -4.34 18.18 22.62
CA GLN A 63 -4.26 19.06 23.78
C GLN A 63 -4.76 18.35 25.05
N THR A 64 -5.87 17.62 24.95
CA THR A 64 -6.47 16.88 26.06
C THR A 64 -5.54 15.79 26.59
N ALA A 65 -4.97 14.96 25.70
CA ALA A 65 -4.01 13.94 26.10
C ALA A 65 -2.76 14.56 26.74
N TYR A 66 -2.23 15.63 26.13
CA TYR A 66 -1.07 16.37 26.64
C TYR A 66 -1.30 16.91 28.05
N GLU A 67 -2.44 17.53 28.30
CA GLU A 67 -2.77 18.03 29.64
C GLU A 67 -2.99 16.91 30.65
N ASN A 68 -3.65 15.82 30.24
CA ASN A 68 -3.87 14.67 31.10
C ASN A 68 -2.53 14.05 31.53
N ILE A 69 -1.58 13.88 30.62
CA ILE A 69 -0.25 13.33 30.94
C ILE A 69 0.54 14.29 31.82
N MET A 70 0.57 15.59 31.49
CA MET A 70 1.23 16.62 32.31
C MET A 70 0.73 16.62 33.76
N LYS A 71 -0.59 16.53 33.93
CA LYS A 71 -1.26 16.60 35.25
C LYS A 71 -1.35 15.24 35.95
N GLY A 72 -0.93 14.14 35.31
CA GLY A 72 -1.08 12.78 35.82
C GLY A 72 -2.54 12.34 35.97
N ASN A 73 -3.41 12.78 35.08
CA ASN A 73 -4.83 12.45 35.10
C ASN A 73 -5.14 11.29 34.15
N ILE A 74 -5.61 10.17 34.69
CA ILE A 74 -6.10 9.03 33.92
C ILE A 74 -7.63 9.09 33.90
N PRO A 75 -8.28 9.20 32.72
CA PRO A 75 -9.73 9.21 32.62
C PRO A 75 -10.34 7.95 33.24
N ASN A 76 -11.44 8.10 33.98
CA ASN A 76 -12.15 6.99 34.62
C ASN A 76 -12.55 5.87 33.64
N GLU A 77 -12.87 6.23 32.39
CA GLU A 77 -13.20 5.27 31.33
C GLU A 77 -12.01 4.40 30.95
N LEU A 78 -10.81 5.00 30.89
CA LEU A 78 -9.56 4.29 30.66
C LEU A 78 -9.22 3.40 31.86
N GLU A 79 -9.25 3.94 33.07
CA GLU A 79 -8.87 3.21 34.29
C GLU A 79 -9.69 1.94 34.51
N LYS A 80 -10.98 1.95 34.10
CA LYS A 80 -11.89 0.80 34.19
C LYS A 80 -11.85 -0.14 32.99
N SER A 81 -11.08 0.20 31.95
CA SER A 81 -11.02 -0.58 30.71
C SER A 81 -10.19 -1.86 30.86
N VAL A 82 -10.45 -2.84 29.99
CA VAL A 82 -9.63 -4.06 29.91
C VAL A 82 -8.21 -3.73 29.45
N ILE A 83 -8.06 -2.78 28.51
CA ILE A 83 -6.75 -2.40 27.97
C ILE A 83 -5.84 -1.76 29.03
N TRP A 84 -6.38 -0.95 29.94
CA TRP A 84 -5.61 -0.41 31.06
C TRP A 84 -5.12 -1.53 31.97
N ASN A 85 -6.02 -2.40 32.44
CA ASN A 85 -5.68 -3.48 33.37
C ASN A 85 -4.69 -4.49 32.80
N THR A 86 -4.73 -4.74 31.49
CA THR A 86 -3.79 -5.66 30.80
C THR A 86 -2.43 -5.02 30.51
N SER A 87 -2.34 -3.69 30.52
CA SER A 87 -1.08 -2.96 30.30
C SER A 87 -0.28 -2.74 31.60
N LEU A 88 -0.88 -2.96 32.77
CA LEU A 88 -0.20 -2.89 34.06
C LEU A 88 0.63 -4.15 34.30
N THR A 89 1.92 -3.97 34.57
CA THR A 89 2.82 -5.08 34.90
C THR A 89 2.89 -5.29 36.42
N ASN A 90 2.95 -6.54 36.90
CA ASN A 90 3.28 -6.89 38.29
C ASN A 90 2.46 -6.18 39.41
N LYS A 91 1.17 -5.92 39.20
CA LYS A 91 0.28 -5.20 40.14
C LYS A 91 0.70 -3.75 40.44
N GLU A 92 1.50 -3.13 39.56
CA GLU A 92 1.77 -1.71 39.64
C GLU A 92 0.54 -0.89 39.22
N ASN A 93 0.39 0.33 39.75
CA ASN A 93 -0.72 1.25 39.42
C ASN A 93 -0.36 2.20 38.25
N PHE A 94 0.67 1.88 37.49
CA PHE A 94 1.15 2.67 36.36
C PHE A 94 1.69 1.78 35.25
N ILE A 95 1.69 2.30 34.03
CA ILE A 95 2.31 1.69 32.84
C ILE A 95 3.74 2.22 32.76
N ASN A 96 4.72 1.33 32.77
CA ASN A 96 6.11 1.67 32.53
C ASN A 96 6.36 1.78 31.02
N LEU A 97 6.84 2.95 30.57
CA LEU A 97 7.06 3.24 29.15
C LEU A 97 8.53 3.13 28.75
N GLY A 98 9.45 2.85 29.68
CA GLY A 98 10.90 2.87 29.44
C GLY A 98 11.53 4.23 29.78
N ASP A 99 12.86 4.26 29.92
CA ASP A 99 13.67 5.47 30.19
C ASP A 99 13.22 6.32 31.40
N GLY A 100 12.60 5.68 32.39
CA GLY A 100 12.06 6.36 33.58
C GLY A 100 10.68 7.00 33.37
N LEU A 101 10.13 6.97 32.16
CA LEU A 101 8.78 7.46 31.84
C LEU A 101 7.71 6.48 32.33
N ARG A 102 6.66 7.03 32.94
CA ARG A 102 5.58 6.25 33.55
C ARG A 102 4.24 6.93 33.32
N LEU A 103 3.22 6.18 32.95
CA LEU A 103 1.86 6.70 32.85
C LEU A 103 1.01 6.13 33.98
N GLY A 104 0.47 6.97 34.86
CA GLY A 104 -0.38 6.53 35.96
C GLY A 104 -1.06 7.68 36.68
N GLN A 105 -2.10 7.36 37.45
CA GLN A 105 -2.84 8.36 38.21
C GLN A 105 -1.91 9.07 39.21
N GLY A 106 -1.86 10.39 39.17
CA GLY A 106 -1.00 11.25 39.99
C GLY A 106 0.47 11.33 39.54
N ILE A 107 0.87 10.68 38.44
CA ILE A 107 2.23 10.78 37.90
C ILE A 107 2.30 11.91 36.89
N THR A 108 2.94 13.02 37.28
CA THR A 108 3.09 14.23 36.45
C THR A 108 4.37 14.22 35.62
N HIS A 109 4.36 14.91 34.49
CA HIS A 109 5.50 15.01 33.56
C HIS A 109 5.76 16.45 33.13
N SER A 110 6.99 16.74 32.72
CA SER A 110 7.33 17.96 31.98
C SER A 110 6.69 17.98 30.59
N SER A 111 6.72 19.14 29.91
CA SER A 111 6.17 19.28 28.56
C SER A 111 6.84 18.33 27.56
N GLU A 112 8.16 18.24 27.66
CA GLU A 112 9.01 17.40 26.82
C GLU A 112 8.73 15.91 27.07
N GLU A 113 8.62 15.50 28.33
CA GLU A 113 8.26 14.13 28.71
C GLU A 113 6.84 13.79 28.28
N ALA A 114 5.88 14.70 28.44
CA ALA A 114 4.50 14.47 28.03
C ALA A 114 4.38 14.28 26.50
N LYS A 115 5.08 15.11 25.71
CA LYS A 115 5.16 14.95 24.25
C LYS A 115 5.78 13.60 23.86
N LYS A 116 6.87 13.19 24.52
CA LYS A 116 7.48 11.86 24.32
C LYS A 116 6.49 10.75 24.64
N ILE A 117 5.81 10.81 25.79
CA ILE A 117 4.78 9.82 26.17
C ILE A 117 3.67 9.74 25.11
N ILE A 118 3.24 10.87 24.55
CA ILE A 118 2.25 10.86 23.46
C ILE A 118 2.79 10.13 22.22
N GLN A 119 4.04 10.39 21.79
CA GLN A 119 4.66 9.67 20.67
C GLN A 119 4.70 8.16 20.92
N ILE A 120 5.06 7.77 22.15
CA ILE A 120 5.14 6.36 22.57
C ILE A 120 3.78 5.70 22.47
N LEU A 121 2.77 6.31 23.08
CA LEU A 121 1.44 5.74 23.13
C LEU A 121 0.82 5.72 21.73
N PHE A 122 1.06 6.76 20.91
CA PHE A 122 0.62 6.79 19.52
C PHE A 122 1.13 5.58 18.72
N GLN A 123 2.39 5.17 18.93
CA GLN A 123 3.01 4.06 18.20
C GLN A 123 2.73 2.68 18.83
N SER A 124 2.80 2.58 20.15
CA SER A 124 2.79 1.29 20.86
C SER A 124 1.41 0.90 21.43
N ASN A 125 0.58 1.89 21.76
CA ASN A 125 -0.68 1.70 22.48
C ASN A 125 -1.70 2.77 22.09
N PHE A 126 -2.04 2.83 20.80
CA PHE A 126 -2.84 3.91 20.22
C PHE A 126 -4.19 4.10 20.93
N ASP A 127 -4.83 3.00 21.31
CA ASP A 127 -6.10 3.02 22.04
C ASP A 127 -5.97 3.76 23.38
N ILE A 128 -4.92 3.49 24.17
CA ILE A 128 -4.67 4.20 25.44
C ILE A 128 -4.49 5.69 25.20
N PHE A 129 -3.73 6.06 24.16
CA PHE A 129 -3.59 7.45 23.74
C PHE A 129 -4.95 8.09 23.41
N GLN A 130 -5.81 7.41 22.65
CA GLN A 130 -7.11 7.94 22.27
C GLN A 130 -8.06 8.09 23.46
N PHE A 131 -8.01 7.17 24.42
CA PHE A 131 -8.69 7.34 25.71
C PHE A 131 -8.21 8.58 26.46
N LEU A 132 -6.89 8.80 26.56
CA LEU A 132 -6.33 10.01 27.17
C LEU A 132 -6.73 11.28 26.43
N ASN A 133 -6.93 11.19 25.12
CA ASN A 133 -7.36 12.30 24.27
C ASN A 133 -8.89 12.50 24.26
N GLY A 134 -9.64 11.75 25.07
CA GLY A 134 -11.11 11.86 25.17
C GLY A 134 -11.87 11.30 23.96
N SER A 135 -11.22 10.46 23.14
CA SER A 135 -11.75 9.92 21.88
C SER A 135 -11.61 8.38 21.81
N SER A 136 -12.09 7.67 22.84
CA SER A 136 -11.87 6.22 23.07
C SER A 136 -12.27 5.24 21.96
N HIS A 137 -13.01 5.68 20.94
CA HIS A 137 -13.43 4.85 19.80
C HIS A 137 -12.71 5.18 18.50
N LYS A 138 -11.79 6.15 18.53
CA LYS A 138 -11.09 6.59 17.34
C LYS A 138 -10.00 5.60 16.96
N THR A 139 -9.97 5.22 15.70
CA THR A 139 -8.92 4.39 15.10
C THR A 139 -7.97 5.23 14.27
N MET A 140 -6.83 4.67 13.87
CA MET A 140 -5.86 5.38 13.02
C MET A 140 -6.48 5.88 11.70
N SER A 141 -7.46 5.17 11.16
CA SER A 141 -8.19 5.58 9.94
C SER A 141 -9.12 6.78 10.13
N ASP A 142 -9.45 7.14 11.38
CA ASP A 142 -10.32 8.27 11.71
C ASP A 142 -9.54 9.59 11.88
N ILE A 143 -8.20 9.54 11.80
CA ILE A 143 -7.37 10.74 11.87
C ILE A 143 -7.54 11.56 10.60
N LYS A 144 -7.85 12.85 10.76
CA LYS A 144 -8.01 13.79 9.64
C LYS A 144 -6.68 13.92 8.89
N SER A 145 -6.76 14.06 7.58
CA SER A 145 -5.59 14.30 6.74
C SER A 145 -5.85 15.37 5.69
N LEU A 146 -4.77 16.00 5.23
CA LEU A 146 -4.74 16.88 4.07
C LEU A 146 -3.80 16.33 3.01
N ILE A 147 -3.91 16.84 1.79
CA ILE A 147 -2.99 16.54 0.69
C ILE A 147 -2.34 17.84 0.26
N THR A 148 -1.02 17.81 0.09
CA THR A 148 -0.26 18.97 -0.39
C THR A 148 -0.33 19.14 -1.91
N ASP A 149 -0.27 20.39 -2.36
CA ASP A 149 -0.16 20.75 -3.78
C ASP A 149 1.25 20.50 -4.34
N GLU A 150 1.47 20.84 -5.62
CA GLU A 150 2.77 20.71 -6.31
C GLU A 150 3.91 21.51 -5.64
N ASN A 151 3.59 22.51 -4.84
CA ASN A 151 4.54 23.32 -4.09
C ASN A 151 4.67 22.86 -2.63
N GLY A 152 4.17 21.67 -2.30
CA GLY A 152 4.21 21.12 -0.95
C GLY A 152 3.27 21.82 0.04
N LYS A 153 2.26 22.56 -0.42
CA LYS A 153 1.38 23.36 0.45
C LYS A 153 -0.01 22.74 0.62
N GLY A 154 -0.56 22.83 1.82
CA GLY A 154 -1.92 22.38 2.11
C GLY A 154 -2.57 23.21 3.21
N SER A 155 -3.90 23.16 3.30
CA SER A 155 -4.67 23.88 4.31
C SER A 155 -5.70 22.98 4.97
N ALA A 156 -5.89 23.13 6.27
CA ALA A 156 -6.79 22.30 7.07
C ALA A 156 -7.35 23.08 8.27
N GLN A 157 -8.34 22.50 8.93
CA GLN A 157 -8.96 23.04 10.14
C GLN A 157 -8.82 22.06 11.31
N ALA A 158 -8.47 22.61 12.47
CA ALA A 158 -8.39 21.90 13.73
C ALA A 158 -8.75 22.84 14.90
N GLU A 159 -9.12 22.25 16.03
CA GLU A 159 -9.30 22.98 17.28
C GLU A 159 -7.98 23.60 17.75
N ARG A 160 -8.06 24.71 18.48
CA ARG A 160 -6.89 25.34 19.08
C ARG A 160 -6.19 24.43 20.10
N GLY A 161 -4.89 24.62 20.27
CA GLY A 161 -4.05 23.87 21.21
C GLY A 161 -2.99 23.03 20.50
N LEU A 162 -2.41 22.08 21.23
CA LEU A 162 -1.32 21.25 20.74
C LEU A 162 -1.80 20.31 19.62
N LEU A 163 -1.27 20.51 18.42
CA LEU A 163 -1.52 19.72 17.22
C LEU A 163 -0.34 18.77 16.99
N ALA A 164 -0.63 17.47 16.87
CA ALA A 164 0.31 16.50 16.34
C ALA A 164 0.21 16.49 14.81
N VAL A 165 1.34 16.68 14.13
CA VAL A 165 1.46 16.46 12.68
C VAL A 165 2.04 15.08 12.45
N ILE A 166 1.37 14.30 11.61
CA ILE A 166 1.60 12.87 11.44
C ILE A 166 1.91 12.59 9.98
N SER A 167 2.99 11.85 9.75
CA SER A 167 3.38 11.32 8.45
C SER A 167 3.78 9.86 8.62
N ASN A 168 3.38 8.99 7.67
CA ASN A 168 3.70 7.55 7.70
C ASN A 168 3.37 6.87 9.05
N ALA A 169 2.22 7.21 9.65
CA ALA A 169 1.78 6.70 10.96
C ALA A 169 2.75 7.01 12.13
N MET A 170 3.55 8.07 12.01
CA MET A 170 4.39 8.61 13.08
C MET A 170 4.12 10.10 13.30
N ILE A 171 4.16 10.54 14.55
CA ILE A 171 4.14 11.97 14.87
C ILE A 171 5.52 12.56 14.54
N ILE A 172 5.57 13.41 13.52
CA ILE A 172 6.80 14.06 13.03
C ILE A 172 7.00 15.47 13.62
N SER A 173 5.94 16.10 14.13
CA SER A 173 6.01 17.44 14.72
C SER A 173 4.87 17.70 15.70
N PHE A 174 5.13 18.57 16.68
CA PHE A 174 4.13 19.14 17.58
C PHE A 174 4.06 20.64 17.39
N VAL A 175 2.86 21.16 17.15
CA VAL A 175 2.64 22.58 16.86
C VAL A 175 1.57 23.13 17.78
N ASP A 176 1.87 24.24 18.45
CA ASP A 176 0.85 24.96 19.21
C ASP A 176 0.01 25.81 18.25
N LEU A 177 -1.25 25.41 18.04
CA LEU A 177 -2.17 26.05 17.12
C LEU A 177 -3.00 27.10 17.86
N ALA A 178 -2.54 28.35 17.84
CA ALA A 178 -3.14 29.45 18.59
C ALA A 178 -3.99 30.39 17.72
N SER A 179 -3.62 30.55 16.44
CA SER A 179 -4.14 31.60 15.57
C SER A 179 -4.75 31.06 14.26
N ASN A 180 -5.71 31.79 13.71
CA ASN A 180 -6.29 31.46 12.41
C ASN A 180 -5.32 31.81 11.28
N ASN A 181 -5.25 30.95 10.26
CA ASN A 181 -4.30 30.97 9.15
C ASN A 181 -2.82 30.88 9.57
N GLN A 182 -2.52 30.18 10.67
CA GLN A 182 -1.15 29.94 11.11
C GLN A 182 -0.40 29.10 10.06
N ASN A 183 0.80 29.55 9.69
CA ASN A 183 1.67 28.80 8.77
C ASN A 183 2.58 27.87 9.56
N ILE A 184 2.66 26.62 9.13
CA ILE A 184 3.42 25.55 9.75
C ILE A 184 4.36 25.00 8.69
N SER A 185 5.66 24.93 8.99
CA SER A 185 6.62 24.23 8.14
C SER A 185 6.92 22.86 8.75
N VAL A 186 6.85 21.82 7.93
CA VAL A 186 7.16 20.46 8.36
C VAL A 186 8.11 19.81 7.36
N ASP A 187 9.08 19.10 7.89
CA ASP A 187 9.89 18.19 7.09
C ASP A 187 9.34 16.77 7.29
N LEU A 188 8.86 16.17 6.21
CA LEU A 188 8.28 14.84 6.23
C LEU A 188 9.31 13.76 6.49
N ASP A 189 10.60 14.05 6.32
CA ASP A 189 11.68 13.12 6.67
C ASP A 189 11.93 13.07 8.18
N GLY A 190 11.30 13.95 8.98
CA GLY A 190 11.52 13.96 10.42
C GLY A 190 12.96 14.36 10.79
N THR A 191 13.59 15.27 10.03
CA THR A 191 14.95 15.80 10.28
C THR A 191 15.12 16.45 11.67
N SER A 192 14.04 16.71 12.40
CA SER A 192 14.08 17.08 13.83
C SER A 192 14.57 15.94 14.75
N SER A 193 14.62 14.70 14.26
CA SER A 193 15.13 13.52 14.98
C SER A 193 16.65 13.44 15.02
N GLY A 194 17.38 14.20 14.19
CA GLY A 194 18.83 14.08 14.04
C GLY A 194 19.27 12.88 13.19
N ILE A 195 18.36 12.21 12.49
CA ILE A 195 18.65 11.12 11.54
C ILE A 195 18.08 11.50 10.16
N SER A 196 18.80 11.19 9.08
CA SER A 196 18.26 11.19 7.72
C SER A 196 18.55 9.86 7.01
N LEU A 197 17.68 9.47 6.09
CA LEU A 197 17.79 8.26 5.29
C LEU A 197 17.43 8.57 3.83
N GLU A 198 18.34 8.27 2.92
CA GLU A 198 18.11 8.35 1.48
C GLU A 198 18.46 7.02 0.79
N PHE A 199 17.70 6.66 -0.24
CA PHE A 199 18.09 5.61 -1.15
C PHE A 199 18.84 6.21 -2.34
N THR A 200 19.93 5.54 -2.73
CA THR A 200 20.87 6.02 -3.76
C THR A 200 21.03 4.98 -4.87
N GLY A 201 21.45 5.43 -6.05
CA GLY A 201 21.62 4.56 -7.21
C GLY A 201 20.31 4.08 -7.83
N ILE A 202 19.20 4.76 -7.54
CA ILE A 202 17.89 4.47 -8.13
C ILE A 202 17.63 5.42 -9.31
N PRO A 203 17.19 4.92 -10.48
CA PRO A 203 16.78 5.78 -11.58
C PRO A 203 15.63 6.73 -11.19
N GLU A 204 15.68 8.00 -11.64
CA GLU A 204 14.64 9.00 -11.35
C GLU A 204 13.23 8.56 -11.79
N ASN A 205 13.14 7.71 -12.81
CA ASN A 205 11.88 7.19 -13.33
C ASN A 205 11.34 5.98 -12.55
N SER A 206 12.04 5.48 -11.53
CA SER A 206 11.60 4.35 -10.70
C SER A 206 10.65 4.76 -9.58
N GLN A 207 10.52 6.06 -9.25
CA GLN A 207 9.58 6.54 -8.24
C GLN A 207 8.18 6.80 -8.83
N ASN A 208 7.14 6.32 -8.16
CA ASN A 208 5.75 6.61 -8.52
C ASN A 208 5.28 7.97 -7.94
N ALA A 209 4.04 8.37 -8.21
CA ALA A 209 3.51 9.66 -7.73
C ALA A 209 3.28 9.73 -6.21
N SER A 210 3.22 8.58 -5.52
CA SER A 210 3.12 8.53 -4.06
C SER A 210 4.49 8.47 -3.37
N GLY A 211 5.58 8.67 -4.12
CA GLY A 211 6.94 8.66 -3.58
C GLY A 211 7.53 7.27 -3.33
N ALA A 212 6.86 6.19 -3.73
CA ALA A 212 7.36 4.82 -3.58
C ALA A 212 8.32 4.44 -4.72
N TYR A 213 9.39 3.73 -4.39
CA TYR A 213 10.34 3.19 -5.36
C TYR A 213 9.88 1.84 -5.89
N ILE A 214 9.74 1.74 -7.21
CA ILE A 214 9.28 0.54 -7.93
C ILE A 214 10.48 -0.17 -8.54
N LEU A 215 10.94 -1.19 -7.82
CA LEU A 215 12.19 -1.90 -8.06
C LEU A 215 11.93 -3.28 -8.64
N GLU A 216 12.89 -3.77 -9.41
CA GLU A 216 12.95 -5.17 -9.79
C GLU A 216 13.34 -6.01 -8.57
N ASN A 217 12.82 -7.24 -8.45
CA ASN A 217 13.24 -8.15 -7.38
C ASN A 217 14.76 -8.35 -7.41
N ASN A 218 15.37 -8.45 -6.23
CA ASN A 218 16.81 -8.56 -6.03
C ASN A 218 17.66 -7.44 -6.66
N GLN A 219 17.04 -6.36 -7.15
CA GLN A 219 17.78 -5.18 -7.57
C GLN A 219 18.45 -4.56 -6.35
N LYS A 220 19.78 -4.49 -6.36
CA LYS A 220 20.55 -3.82 -5.32
C LYS A 220 20.38 -2.31 -5.45
N ILE A 221 19.93 -1.69 -4.37
CA ILE A 221 19.86 -0.24 -4.22
C ILE A 221 20.76 0.21 -3.09
N GLY A 222 21.39 1.37 -3.24
CA GLY A 222 22.20 1.95 -2.18
C GLY A 222 21.31 2.59 -1.12
N TYR A 223 21.79 2.65 0.12
CA TYR A 223 21.23 3.52 1.14
C TYR A 223 22.34 4.37 1.76
N LYS A 224 21.98 5.57 2.20
CA LYS A 224 22.83 6.43 3.01
C LYS A 224 22.02 6.96 4.19
N ILE A 225 22.55 6.74 5.37
CA ILE A 225 21.99 7.19 6.63
C ILE A 225 22.95 8.19 7.23
N THR A 226 22.46 9.38 7.58
CA THR A 226 23.25 10.40 8.28
C THR A 226 22.72 10.56 9.70
N ILE A 227 23.61 10.52 10.68
CA ILE A 227 23.30 10.62 12.10
C ILE A 227 24.01 11.84 12.65
N SER A 228 23.24 12.79 13.18
CA SER A 228 23.74 14.02 13.77
C SER A 228 24.63 13.73 14.96
N LYS A 229 25.75 14.44 15.05
CA LYS A 229 26.61 14.45 16.24
C LYS A 229 25.86 14.74 17.54
N ASP A 230 24.75 15.46 17.49
CA ASP A 230 23.98 15.81 18.69
C ASP A 230 23.38 14.58 19.40
N LEU A 231 23.17 13.48 18.66
CA LEU A 231 22.76 12.19 19.21
C LEU A 231 23.94 11.39 19.80
N LEU A 232 25.18 11.75 19.47
CA LEU A 232 26.39 10.95 19.69
C LEU A 232 27.34 11.52 20.75
N LYS A 233 27.08 12.71 21.29
CA LYS A 233 28.00 13.39 22.23
C LYS A 233 28.07 12.73 23.61
N GLU A 234 26.93 12.36 24.17
CA GLU A 234 26.82 12.00 25.59
C GLU A 234 27.25 10.54 25.87
N SER A 235 26.97 9.62 24.96
CA SER A 235 27.23 8.18 25.13
C SER A 235 27.37 7.49 23.78
N GLU A 236 27.92 6.28 23.80
CA GLU A 236 27.71 5.36 22.69
C GLU A 236 26.22 5.13 22.49
N GLN A 237 25.81 4.93 21.25
CA GLN A 237 24.40 4.74 20.89
C GLN A 237 24.22 3.43 20.16
N VAL A 238 23.12 2.73 20.43
CA VAL A 238 22.71 1.61 19.58
C VAL A 238 22.08 2.17 18.32
N PHE A 239 22.66 1.84 17.18
CA PHE A 239 22.08 2.07 15.87
C PHE A 239 21.42 0.79 15.40
N SER A 240 20.21 0.86 14.85
CA SER A 240 19.56 -0.29 14.25
C SER A 240 18.81 0.05 12.96
N ILE A 241 18.81 -0.90 12.03
CA ILE A 241 17.98 -0.91 10.82
C ILE A 241 17.02 -2.07 10.96
N GLN A 242 15.75 -1.77 11.21
CA GLN A 242 14.66 -2.73 11.28
C GLN A 242 14.12 -2.98 9.87
N THR A 243 14.10 -4.24 9.47
CA THR A 243 13.71 -4.67 8.12
C THR A 243 12.54 -5.67 8.19
N PRO A 244 11.52 -5.52 7.34
CA PRO A 244 10.58 -6.59 7.04
C PRO A 244 11.29 -7.81 6.45
N PRO A 245 10.67 -9.00 6.45
CA PRO A 245 11.31 -10.24 5.99
C PRO A 245 11.91 -10.15 4.59
N ASN A 246 11.16 -9.57 3.65
CA ASN A 246 11.55 -9.47 2.25
C ASN A 246 12.63 -8.41 1.97
N VAL A 247 12.98 -7.55 2.94
CA VAL A 247 14.03 -6.55 2.73
C VAL A 247 15.35 -7.08 3.30
N VAL A 248 16.35 -7.25 2.44
CA VAL A 248 17.64 -7.83 2.78
C VAL A 248 18.71 -6.76 2.73
N ILE A 249 19.44 -6.55 3.83
CA ILE A 249 20.66 -5.73 3.84
C ILE A 249 21.80 -6.56 3.23
N ASP A 250 22.20 -6.21 2.00
CA ASP A 250 23.26 -6.91 1.26
C ASP A 250 24.67 -6.51 1.72
N SER A 251 24.83 -5.24 2.11
CA SER A 251 26.10 -4.72 2.61
C SER A 251 25.90 -3.50 3.51
N SER A 252 26.89 -3.24 4.36
CA SER A 252 26.95 -2.03 5.18
C SER A 252 28.40 -1.63 5.41
N SER A 253 28.63 -0.33 5.50
CA SER A 253 29.90 0.28 5.90
C SER A 253 30.25 0.06 7.38
N VAL A 254 29.27 -0.34 8.19
CA VAL A 254 29.47 -0.77 9.58
C VAL A 254 29.14 -2.26 9.74
N PRO A 255 29.80 -2.98 10.65
CA PRO A 255 29.58 -4.42 10.82
C PRO A 255 28.30 -4.69 11.62
N LEU A 256 27.16 -4.69 10.92
CA LEU A 256 25.85 -4.94 11.51
C LEU A 256 25.74 -6.38 12.04
N GLN A 257 25.23 -6.52 13.26
CA GLN A 257 24.78 -7.78 13.83
C GLN A 257 23.28 -7.95 13.57
N LYS A 258 22.86 -9.17 13.20
CA LYS A 258 21.46 -9.47 12.91
C LYS A 258 20.80 -10.18 14.09
N LYS A 259 19.63 -9.69 14.51
CA LYS A 259 18.77 -10.30 15.52
C LYS A 259 17.36 -10.45 14.96
N SER A 260 16.79 -11.64 15.10
CA SER A 260 15.39 -11.87 14.73
C SER A 260 14.47 -11.26 15.79
N LEU A 261 13.47 -10.51 15.33
CA LEU A 261 12.35 -9.98 16.10
C LEU A 261 11.09 -10.83 15.93
N LEU A 262 11.16 -11.92 15.14
CA LEU A 262 10.06 -12.85 14.96
C LEU A 262 9.68 -13.45 16.33
N PRO A 263 8.39 -13.45 16.71
CA PRO A 263 7.97 -14.06 17.96
C PRO A 263 8.23 -15.57 17.91
N SER A 264 8.64 -16.14 19.04
CA SER A 264 8.93 -17.58 19.17
C SER A 264 7.71 -18.45 18.85
N VAL A 265 6.50 -17.91 19.09
CA VAL A 265 5.20 -18.47 18.72
C VAL A 265 4.38 -17.37 18.05
N ILE A 266 3.80 -17.65 16.88
CA ILE A 266 2.95 -16.73 16.15
C ILE A 266 1.69 -16.41 16.98
N PRO A 267 1.44 -15.14 17.32
CA PRO A 267 0.24 -14.74 18.05
C PRO A 267 -1.03 -14.96 17.22
N GLU A 268 -2.15 -15.27 17.89
CA GLU A 268 -3.46 -15.45 17.24
C GLU A 268 -3.89 -14.22 16.42
N ALA A 269 -3.45 -13.03 16.81
CA ALA A 269 -3.68 -11.78 16.08
C ALA A 269 -3.18 -11.81 14.62
N TYR A 270 -2.24 -12.70 14.27
CA TYR A 270 -1.69 -12.83 12.92
C TYR A 270 -2.61 -13.61 11.96
N TYR A 271 -3.60 -14.31 12.50
CA TYR A 271 -4.60 -15.08 11.75
C TYR A 271 -6.01 -14.87 12.34
N GLN A 272 -6.25 -13.67 12.89
CA GLN A 272 -7.51 -13.32 13.56
C GLN A 272 -8.72 -13.51 12.63
N GLY A 273 -9.78 -14.12 13.17
CA GLY A 273 -10.99 -14.48 12.42
C GLY A 273 -11.07 -15.95 12.01
N LEU A 274 -9.99 -16.72 12.21
CA LEU A 274 -9.97 -18.17 12.03
C LEU A 274 -9.89 -18.85 13.40
N THR A 275 -10.98 -19.51 13.82
CA THR A 275 -10.95 -20.37 15.01
C THR A 275 -10.31 -21.71 14.64
N VAL A 276 -8.99 -21.82 14.81
CA VAL A 276 -8.23 -23.03 14.50
C VAL A 276 -8.26 -23.99 15.68
N THR A 277 -8.72 -25.22 15.43
CA THR A 277 -8.72 -26.34 16.37
C THR A 277 -8.02 -27.55 15.74
N SER A 278 -7.76 -28.58 16.54
CA SER A 278 -7.26 -29.87 16.01
C SER A 278 -8.14 -30.43 14.90
N ASP A 279 -9.45 -30.19 14.97
CA ASP A 279 -10.44 -30.85 14.13
C ASP A 279 -10.62 -30.14 12.77
N ASN A 280 -10.25 -28.87 12.67
CA ASN A 280 -10.42 -28.07 11.45
C ASN A 280 -9.11 -27.53 10.87
N TYR A 281 -7.96 -27.81 11.50
CA TYR A 281 -6.66 -27.29 11.06
C TYR A 281 -6.37 -27.62 9.60
N GLU A 282 -6.53 -28.88 9.17
CA GLU A 282 -6.23 -29.27 7.77
C GLU A 282 -7.06 -28.47 6.75
N LEU A 283 -8.31 -28.14 7.10
CA LEU A 283 -9.20 -27.35 6.25
C LEU A 283 -8.78 -25.87 6.20
N LEU A 284 -8.31 -25.33 7.33
CA LEU A 284 -7.97 -23.91 7.47
C LEU A 284 -6.50 -23.60 7.20
N GLN A 285 -5.63 -24.61 7.07
CA GLN A 285 -4.18 -24.47 6.98
C GLN A 285 -3.76 -23.42 5.94
N GLN A 286 -4.31 -23.49 4.73
CA GLN A 286 -3.99 -22.55 3.65
C GLN A 286 -4.41 -21.11 3.99
N GLN A 287 -5.55 -20.92 4.64
CA GLN A 287 -6.03 -19.60 5.07
C GLN A 287 -5.16 -19.05 6.19
N VAL A 288 -4.83 -19.88 7.19
CA VAL A 288 -3.94 -19.51 8.30
C VAL A 288 -2.57 -19.10 7.78
N PHE A 289 -1.98 -19.88 6.86
CA PHE A 289 -0.67 -19.60 6.29
C PHE A 289 -0.68 -18.33 5.46
N SER A 290 -1.70 -18.14 4.62
CA SER A 290 -1.87 -16.90 3.84
C SER A 290 -2.04 -15.68 4.75
N MET A 291 -2.89 -15.78 5.79
CA MET A 291 -3.13 -14.67 6.72
C MET A 291 -1.88 -14.30 7.52
N THR A 292 -1.23 -15.31 8.07
CA THR A 292 0.02 -15.15 8.84
C THR A 292 1.11 -14.55 7.97
N SER A 293 1.26 -15.03 6.72
CA SER A 293 2.27 -14.52 5.78
C SER A 293 2.05 -13.04 5.47
N GLU A 294 0.82 -12.61 5.20
CA GLU A 294 0.53 -11.17 4.99
C GLU A 294 0.87 -10.31 6.21
N LYS A 295 0.56 -10.80 7.41
CA LYS A 295 0.88 -10.05 8.63
C LYS A 295 2.38 -9.99 8.87
N LEU A 296 3.11 -11.07 8.62
CA LEU A 296 4.57 -11.12 8.76
C LEU A 296 5.29 -10.20 7.76
N LYS A 297 4.84 -10.15 6.50
CA LYS A 297 5.43 -9.28 5.47
C LYS A 297 5.37 -7.79 5.83
N SER A 298 4.33 -7.38 6.56
CA SER A 298 4.13 -6.00 7.01
C SER A 298 4.70 -5.71 8.40
N THR A 299 5.36 -6.69 9.03
CA THR A 299 5.97 -6.57 10.37
C THR A 299 7.49 -6.58 10.24
N TYR A 300 8.19 -5.84 11.10
CA TYR A 300 9.65 -5.94 11.20
C TYR A 300 10.02 -7.25 11.88
N THR A 301 10.72 -8.13 11.14
CA THR A 301 11.14 -9.44 11.66
C THR A 301 12.63 -9.51 11.95
N ASN A 302 13.41 -8.52 11.52
CA ASN A 302 14.84 -8.47 11.75
C ASN A 302 15.28 -7.07 12.20
N GLU A 303 16.17 -7.05 13.18
CA GLU A 303 16.91 -5.89 13.67
C GLU A 303 18.38 -6.07 13.28
N ASN A 304 18.91 -5.16 12.47
CA ASN A 304 20.31 -5.14 12.09
C ASN A 304 20.99 -4.00 12.84
N TYR A 305 21.80 -4.29 13.87
CA TYR A 305 22.26 -3.29 14.81
C TYR A 305 23.78 -3.20 14.91
N TYR A 306 24.26 -2.04 15.35
CA TYR A 306 25.67 -1.74 15.62
C TYR A 306 25.77 -0.67 16.70
N THR A 307 26.79 -0.75 17.56
CA THR A 307 27.04 0.30 18.57
C THR A 307 27.91 1.40 17.96
N LEU A 308 27.33 2.59 17.83
CA LEU A 308 28.05 3.77 17.36
C LEU A 308 28.89 4.37 18.47
N PRO A 309 30.15 4.74 18.17
CA PRO A 309 31.00 5.44 19.12
C PRO A 309 30.48 6.86 19.34
N ARG A 310 30.93 7.47 20.43
CA ARG A 310 30.79 8.92 20.60
C ARG A 310 31.46 9.67 19.47
N SER A 311 30.86 10.77 19.03
CA SER A 311 31.38 11.57 17.93
C SER A 311 31.02 13.05 18.08
N ASP A 312 31.98 13.92 17.75
CA ASP A 312 31.77 15.37 17.62
C ASP A 312 31.42 15.78 16.18
N GLU A 313 31.36 14.80 15.27
CA GLU A 313 30.99 14.95 13.87
C GLU A 313 29.82 14.01 13.52
N ASP A 314 29.08 14.37 12.47
CA ASP A 314 27.99 13.53 11.98
C ASP A 314 28.56 12.23 11.42
N ILE A 315 27.89 11.10 11.70
CA ILE A 315 28.28 9.80 11.15
C ILE A 315 27.43 9.50 9.93
N THR A 316 28.07 9.12 8.83
CA THR A 316 27.39 8.63 7.62
C THR A 316 27.60 7.13 7.47
N ILE A 317 26.50 6.37 7.43
CA ILE A 317 26.49 4.93 7.19
C ILE A 317 25.91 4.68 5.80
N THR A 318 26.70 4.04 4.94
CA THR A 318 26.27 3.60 3.61
C THR A 318 26.18 2.09 3.53
N GLY A 319 25.43 1.60 2.55
CA GLY A 319 25.38 0.19 2.22
C GLY A 319 24.45 -0.07 1.05
N THR A 320 24.10 -1.34 0.85
CA THR A 320 23.14 -1.75 -0.18
C THR A 320 22.09 -2.67 0.41
N LEU A 321 20.89 -2.61 -0.14
CA LEU A 321 19.80 -3.52 0.17
C LEU A 321 19.04 -3.94 -1.09
N SER A 322 18.20 -4.95 -0.96
CA SER A 322 17.36 -5.47 -2.03
C SER A 322 16.06 -6.06 -1.49
N VAL A 323 15.06 -6.22 -2.37
CA VAL A 323 13.79 -6.86 -2.05
C VAL A 323 13.78 -8.29 -2.60
N SER A 324 13.77 -9.26 -1.70
CA SER A 324 13.70 -10.68 -2.03
C SER A 324 12.29 -11.07 -2.50
N PRO A 325 12.15 -11.83 -3.61
CA PRO A 325 10.86 -12.28 -4.14
C PRO A 325 10.09 -13.17 -3.17
N ASN A 326 10.80 -14.00 -2.41
CA ASN A 326 10.25 -15.00 -1.51
C ASN A 326 11.23 -15.22 -0.35
N VAL A 327 10.72 -15.31 0.87
CA VAL A 327 11.51 -15.61 2.07
C VAL A 327 10.88 -16.78 2.80
N PRO A 328 11.54 -17.94 2.86
CA PRO A 328 11.08 -19.05 3.68
C PRO A 328 11.35 -18.75 5.15
N GLU A 329 10.31 -18.73 5.97
CA GLU A 329 10.40 -18.54 7.42
C GLU A 329 9.85 -19.77 8.14
N GLU A 330 10.61 -20.32 9.08
CA GLU A 330 10.13 -21.35 9.99
C GLU A 330 9.41 -20.67 11.16
N VAL A 331 8.14 -21.01 11.36
CA VAL A 331 7.30 -20.42 12.39
C VAL A 331 6.68 -21.50 13.26
N ASN A 332 6.44 -21.16 14.52
CA ASN A 332 5.74 -22.03 15.45
C ASN A 332 4.35 -21.47 15.73
N PHE A 333 3.34 -22.31 15.61
CA PHE A 333 1.99 -22.04 16.06
C PHE A 333 1.73 -22.81 17.35
N LEU A 334 0.97 -22.19 18.25
CA LEU A 334 0.40 -22.87 19.41
C LEU A 334 -1.12 -22.76 19.32
N PHE A 335 -1.73 -23.70 18.61
CA PHE A 335 -3.17 -23.85 18.66
C PHE A 335 -3.56 -24.47 20.00
N ASN A 336 -4.79 -24.22 20.48
CA ASN A 336 -5.26 -24.60 21.82
C ASN A 336 -4.93 -26.04 22.26
N THR A 337 -4.70 -26.96 21.33
CA THR A 337 -4.37 -28.37 21.59
C THR A 337 -3.21 -28.92 20.77
N LEU A 338 -2.55 -28.12 19.93
CA LEU A 338 -1.55 -28.62 18.98
C LEU A 338 -0.43 -27.59 18.71
N PRO A 339 0.81 -27.84 19.16
CA PRO A 339 1.97 -27.11 18.65
C PRO A 339 2.28 -27.57 17.23
N LEU A 340 2.62 -26.63 16.36
CA LEU A 340 3.00 -26.90 14.98
C LEU A 340 4.17 -26.02 14.58
N THR A 341 5.23 -26.63 14.09
CA THR A 341 6.28 -25.94 13.35
C THR A 341 5.99 -26.06 11.86
N ALA A 342 5.98 -24.95 11.14
CA ALA A 342 5.70 -24.92 9.71
C ALA A 342 6.64 -23.95 8.98
N GLN A 343 6.91 -24.24 7.71
CA GLN A 343 7.62 -23.33 6.82
C GLN A 343 6.60 -22.49 6.05
N LEU A 344 6.65 -21.17 6.21
CA LEU A 344 5.88 -20.21 5.44
C LEU A 344 6.75 -19.63 4.33
N ASN A 345 6.19 -19.50 3.13
CA ASN A 345 6.82 -18.78 2.03
C ASN A 345 6.26 -17.37 1.95
N LEU A 346 7.06 -16.39 2.34
CA LEU A 346 6.68 -14.97 2.36
C LEU A 346 6.96 -14.35 1.00
N HIS A 347 6.02 -14.50 0.07
CA HIS A 347 6.13 -13.88 -1.24
C HIS A 347 5.91 -12.37 -1.18
N ASN A 348 6.67 -11.59 -1.94
CA ASN A 348 6.61 -10.12 -1.92
C ASN A 348 5.37 -9.50 -2.61
N PHE A 349 4.28 -10.25 -2.74
CA PHE A 349 2.95 -9.84 -3.20
C PHE A 349 1.87 -10.49 -2.32
N ASN A 350 0.66 -9.95 -2.35
CA ASN A 350 -0.44 -10.32 -1.47
C ASN A 350 -1.07 -11.66 -1.89
N MET A 351 -1.00 -12.65 -1.01
CA MET A 351 -1.55 -14.00 -1.19
C MET A 351 -3.01 -14.11 -0.78
N GLN A 352 -3.50 -13.24 0.12
CA GLN A 352 -4.88 -13.31 0.65
C GLN A 352 -5.99 -13.07 -0.37
N ASP A 353 -5.71 -12.42 -1.51
CA ASP A 353 -6.76 -11.87 -2.37
C ASP A 353 -7.72 -12.94 -2.96
N GLY A 354 -7.39 -14.24 -2.92
CA GLY A 354 -8.21 -15.31 -3.52
C GLY A 354 -8.48 -15.14 -5.03
N SER A 355 -7.96 -14.06 -5.60
CA SER A 355 -8.11 -13.60 -6.96
C SER A 355 -6.88 -14.01 -7.76
N ASN A 356 -7.00 -13.91 -9.09
CA ASN A 356 -5.87 -13.99 -10.00
C ASN A 356 -4.97 -12.74 -9.92
N VAL A 357 -5.31 -11.78 -9.07
CA VAL A 357 -4.70 -10.46 -8.96
C VAL A 357 -3.84 -10.39 -7.70
N LYS A 358 -2.72 -11.09 -7.72
CA LYS A 358 -1.75 -11.04 -6.62
C LYS A 358 -0.99 -9.71 -6.66
N GLN A 359 -1.40 -8.75 -5.84
CA GLN A 359 -0.83 -7.39 -5.85
C GLN A 359 0.54 -7.32 -5.16
N PRO A 360 1.58 -6.74 -5.77
CA PRO A 360 2.83 -6.45 -5.09
C PRO A 360 2.65 -5.81 -3.70
N SER A 361 3.47 -6.24 -2.76
CA SER A 361 3.50 -5.68 -1.40
C SER A 361 4.38 -4.44 -1.37
N SER A 362 4.16 -3.60 -0.36
CA SER A 362 4.95 -2.39 -0.11
C SER A 362 5.70 -2.56 1.19
N PHE A 363 7.01 -2.34 1.16
CA PHE A 363 7.92 -2.52 2.29
C PHE A 363 8.56 -1.20 2.67
N GLN A 364 8.80 -0.99 3.97
CA GLN A 364 9.56 0.14 4.47
C GLN A 364 10.59 -0.38 5.48
N ILE A 365 11.70 0.33 5.63
CA ILE A 365 12.65 0.08 6.72
C ILE A 365 12.54 1.19 7.74
N THR A 366 12.82 0.86 9.00
CA THR A 366 12.94 1.86 10.07
C THR A 366 14.39 1.91 10.52
N VAL A 367 14.95 3.10 10.60
CA VAL A 367 16.26 3.35 11.19
C VAL A 367 16.05 3.95 12.58
N GLN A 368 16.80 3.46 13.57
CA GLN A 368 16.74 3.95 14.94
C GLN A 368 18.16 4.22 15.49
N VAL A 369 18.28 5.26 16.31
CA VAL A 369 19.48 5.57 17.09
C VAL A 369 19.08 5.85 18.53
N GLY A 370 19.68 5.10 19.46
CA GLY A 370 19.32 5.07 20.87
C GLY A 370 18.47 3.84 21.21
N GLU A 371 18.21 3.66 22.50
CA GLU A 371 17.39 2.54 22.99
C GLU A 371 16.00 3.01 23.39
N GLY A 372 15.06 2.06 23.35
CA GLY A 372 13.71 2.26 23.84
C GLY A 372 12.93 3.31 23.04
N VAL A 373 12.05 3.96 23.77
CA VAL A 373 11.04 4.86 23.25
C VAL A 373 11.54 6.28 22.96
N GLY A 374 12.67 6.65 23.57
CA GLY A 374 13.35 7.92 23.31
C GLY A 374 14.28 7.90 22.11
N ALA A 375 14.41 6.74 21.44
CA ALA A 375 15.25 6.60 20.26
C ALA A 375 14.80 7.53 19.13
N ALA A 376 15.75 8.23 18.53
CA ALA A 376 15.51 8.93 17.30
C ALA A 376 15.20 7.89 16.21
N SER A 377 14.18 8.13 15.37
CA SER A 377 13.80 7.19 14.33
C SER A 377 13.32 7.87 13.05
N ILE A 378 13.52 7.18 11.93
CA ILE A 378 13.03 7.57 10.61
C ILE A 378 12.58 6.34 9.84
N ILE A 379 11.46 6.45 9.10
CA ILE A 379 10.97 5.42 8.18
C ILE A 379 11.37 5.79 6.76
N SER A 380 11.82 4.81 5.98
CA SER A 380 12.14 5.02 4.57
C SER A 380 10.90 5.32 3.71
N ALA A 381 11.14 5.88 2.53
CA ALA A 381 10.17 5.80 1.44
C ALA A 381 9.82 4.32 1.15
N PRO A 382 8.60 4.02 0.69
CA PRO A 382 8.20 2.65 0.40
C PRO A 382 8.98 2.02 -0.77
N LEU A 383 9.33 0.76 -0.63
CA LEU A 383 9.94 -0.10 -1.63
C LEU A 383 8.88 -1.11 -2.09
N SER A 384 8.63 -1.17 -3.39
CA SER A 384 7.68 -2.12 -3.97
C SER A 384 8.20 -2.60 -5.32
N SER A 385 7.43 -3.47 -5.96
CA SER A 385 7.66 -3.92 -7.33
C SER A 385 6.39 -3.74 -8.15
N ALA A 386 6.50 -3.90 -9.45
CA ALA A 386 5.36 -3.91 -10.35
C ALA A 386 5.10 -5.32 -10.92
N GLY A 387 3.99 -5.45 -11.62
CA GLY A 387 3.63 -6.64 -12.35
C GLY A 387 2.87 -6.31 -13.63
N ILE A 388 2.56 -7.37 -14.36
CA ILE A 388 1.76 -7.31 -15.59
C ILE A 388 0.99 -8.62 -15.72
N ASN A 389 -0.18 -8.57 -16.36
CA ASN A 389 -0.92 -9.76 -16.74
C ASN A 389 -1.06 -9.86 -18.26
N PHE A 390 -1.14 -11.10 -18.72
CA PHE A 390 -1.31 -11.47 -20.11
C PHE A 390 -2.47 -12.45 -20.26
N VAL A 391 -3.12 -12.37 -21.42
CA VAL A 391 -4.12 -13.33 -21.89
C VAL A 391 -3.72 -13.86 -23.25
N MET A 392 -3.64 -15.17 -23.38
CA MET A 392 -3.35 -15.87 -24.63
C MET A 392 -4.60 -15.99 -25.48
N ILE A 393 -4.52 -15.57 -26.74
CA ILE A 393 -5.66 -15.54 -27.65
C ILE A 393 -5.31 -16.06 -29.04
N ASP A 394 -6.29 -16.62 -29.73
CA ASP A 394 -6.35 -16.67 -31.18
C ASP A 394 -6.94 -15.33 -31.65
N GLY A 395 -6.09 -14.45 -32.20
CA GLY A 395 -6.51 -13.11 -32.61
C GLY A 395 -7.45 -13.10 -33.81
N GLU A 396 -7.37 -14.12 -34.69
CA GLU A 396 -8.24 -14.23 -35.87
C GLU A 396 -9.63 -14.75 -35.49
N LYS A 397 -9.69 -15.73 -34.59
CA LYS A 397 -10.96 -16.33 -34.12
C LYS A 397 -11.53 -15.60 -32.91
N ASN A 398 -10.80 -14.67 -32.32
CA ASN A 398 -11.13 -13.98 -31.08
C ASN A 398 -11.57 -14.97 -29.99
N LYS A 399 -10.67 -15.89 -29.63
CA LYS A 399 -10.91 -16.96 -28.64
C LYS A 399 -9.74 -17.06 -27.67
N LEU A 400 -10.01 -17.36 -26.40
CA LEU A 400 -8.98 -17.73 -25.43
C LEU A 400 -8.28 -19.03 -25.83
N ILE A 401 -6.96 -19.06 -25.70
CA ILE A 401 -6.09 -20.21 -26.03
C ILE A 401 -5.19 -20.53 -24.85
N SER A 402 -4.92 -21.81 -24.62
CA SER A 402 -3.99 -22.31 -23.62
C SER A 402 -2.88 -23.15 -24.25
N GLY A 403 -1.84 -23.45 -23.48
CA GLY A 403 -0.76 -24.37 -23.89
C GLY A 403 0.43 -23.71 -24.59
N ALA A 404 0.38 -22.40 -24.87
CA ALA A 404 1.59 -21.66 -25.21
C ALA A 404 2.52 -21.56 -24.00
N GLN A 405 3.83 -21.51 -24.26
CA GLN A 405 4.83 -21.26 -23.24
C GLN A 405 5.76 -20.13 -23.67
N TYR A 406 6.19 -19.34 -22.70
CA TYR A 406 6.94 -18.11 -22.90
C TYR A 406 8.20 -18.09 -22.04
N VAL A 407 9.09 -17.17 -22.37
CA VAL A 407 10.20 -16.74 -21.53
C VAL A 407 10.07 -15.23 -21.30
N LEU A 408 10.40 -14.76 -20.10
CA LEU A 408 10.55 -13.34 -19.81
C LEU A 408 11.97 -12.90 -20.15
N GLY A 409 12.07 -11.75 -20.81
CA GLY A 409 13.33 -11.10 -21.08
C GLY A 409 13.25 -9.60 -20.82
N LYS A 410 14.43 -8.97 -20.83
CA LYS A 410 14.56 -7.52 -20.82
C LYS A 410 15.60 -7.08 -21.84
N LYS A 411 15.41 -5.87 -22.34
CA LYS A 411 16.35 -5.19 -23.22
C LYS A 411 16.92 -3.99 -22.46
N GLU A 412 18.24 -3.94 -22.36
CA GLU A 412 18.97 -2.81 -21.79
C GLU A 412 19.98 -2.33 -22.83
N ALA A 413 19.75 -1.13 -23.38
CA ALA A 413 20.45 -0.63 -24.57
C ALA A 413 20.42 -1.67 -25.72
N ASP A 414 21.58 -2.13 -26.19
CA ASP A 414 21.70 -3.11 -27.29
C ASP A 414 21.82 -4.56 -26.81
N LYS A 415 21.71 -4.79 -25.49
CA LYS A 415 21.84 -6.11 -24.89
C LYS A 415 20.48 -6.71 -24.56
N TYR A 416 20.39 -8.02 -24.72
CA TYR A 416 19.22 -8.82 -24.40
C TYR A 416 19.52 -9.75 -23.24
N TYR A 417 18.57 -9.87 -22.32
CA TYR A 417 18.66 -10.77 -21.19
C TYR A 417 17.39 -11.59 -21.09
N ILE A 418 17.52 -12.84 -20.65
CA ILE A 418 16.40 -13.74 -20.34
C ILE A 418 16.44 -14.12 -18.87
N SER A 419 15.27 -14.33 -18.26
CA SER A 419 15.16 -14.74 -16.85
C SER A 419 15.59 -16.20 -16.70
N SER A 420 16.51 -16.47 -15.78
CA SER A 420 16.99 -17.82 -15.43
C SER A 420 16.93 -18.07 -13.92
N ASP A 421 17.20 -19.29 -13.49
CA ASP A 421 17.28 -19.69 -12.08
C ASP A 421 18.36 -18.94 -11.28
N LYS A 422 19.34 -18.35 -11.98
CA LYS A 422 20.45 -17.55 -11.43
C LYS A 422 20.28 -16.05 -11.68
N GLY A 423 19.07 -15.61 -12.01
CA GLY A 423 18.77 -14.23 -12.39
C GLY A 423 18.89 -14.00 -13.90
N TRP A 424 19.24 -12.79 -14.31
CA TRP A 424 19.32 -12.42 -15.73
C TRP A 424 20.53 -13.05 -16.44
N LYS A 425 20.27 -13.77 -17.53
CA LYS A 425 21.29 -14.31 -18.42
C LYS A 425 21.36 -13.49 -19.72
N GLU A 426 22.54 -12.96 -20.05
CA GLU A 426 22.76 -12.25 -21.32
C GLU A 426 22.68 -13.21 -22.51
N VAL A 427 22.02 -12.78 -23.59
CA VAL A 427 21.84 -13.55 -24.82
C VAL A 427 22.03 -12.63 -26.02
N GLU A 428 22.68 -13.12 -27.07
CA GLU A 428 22.77 -12.40 -28.34
C GLU A 428 21.40 -12.33 -29.02
N GLN A 429 21.08 -11.20 -29.65
CA GLN A 429 19.79 -11.00 -30.32
C GLN A 429 19.49 -12.10 -31.36
N SER A 430 20.50 -12.58 -32.09
CA SER A 430 20.36 -13.66 -33.08
C SER A 430 19.96 -15.01 -32.48
N ASN A 431 20.20 -15.21 -31.19
CA ASN A 431 19.94 -16.49 -30.50
C ASN A 431 18.58 -16.49 -29.79
N LEU A 432 17.86 -15.37 -29.75
CA LEU A 432 16.54 -15.27 -29.10
C LEU A 432 15.53 -16.29 -29.66
N SER A 433 15.53 -16.54 -30.97
CA SER A 433 14.61 -17.53 -31.56
C SER A 433 15.01 -18.99 -31.29
N HIS A 434 16.20 -19.23 -30.74
CA HIS A 434 16.82 -20.55 -30.55
C HIS A 434 17.42 -20.71 -29.14
N LEU A 435 16.65 -20.41 -28.10
CA LEU A 435 17.06 -20.61 -26.70
C LEU A 435 17.10 -22.10 -26.32
N ASN A 436 18.07 -22.47 -25.47
CA ASN A 436 18.08 -23.81 -24.85
C ASN A 436 17.16 -23.84 -23.63
N LEU A 437 16.44 -24.94 -23.43
CA LEU A 437 15.45 -25.09 -22.34
C LEU A 437 16.05 -24.89 -20.94
N ASP A 438 17.33 -25.24 -20.74
CA ASP A 438 18.00 -25.15 -19.45
C ASP A 438 18.48 -23.71 -19.13
N ASP A 439 18.32 -22.77 -20.06
CA ASP A 439 18.83 -21.41 -19.93
C ASP A 439 17.85 -20.43 -19.28
N TYR A 440 16.59 -20.83 -19.07
CA TYR A 440 15.53 -19.91 -18.66
C TYR A 440 14.40 -20.51 -17.83
N ILE A 441 13.69 -19.64 -17.13
CA ILE A 441 12.44 -19.96 -16.44
C ILE A 441 11.30 -20.02 -17.46
N LEU A 442 10.65 -21.18 -17.54
CA LEU A 442 9.53 -21.43 -18.44
C LEU A 442 8.22 -20.88 -17.87
N LEU A 443 7.62 -19.95 -18.58
CA LEU A 443 6.34 -19.35 -18.22
C LEU A 443 5.19 -20.04 -18.95
N SER A 444 4.21 -20.52 -18.22
CA SER A 444 3.04 -21.23 -18.75
C SER A 444 1.75 -20.61 -18.27
N GLY A 445 0.70 -20.71 -19.10
CA GLY A 445 -0.63 -20.28 -18.73
C GLY A 445 -1.18 -21.00 -17.49
N GLY A 446 -2.08 -20.36 -16.77
CA GLY A 446 -2.63 -20.86 -15.50
C GLY A 446 -1.85 -20.45 -14.26
N ASN A 447 -0.75 -19.71 -14.43
CA ASN A 447 0.18 -19.40 -13.34
C ASN A 447 0.57 -17.92 -13.28
N ILE A 448 0.96 -17.51 -12.08
CA ILE A 448 1.64 -16.25 -11.78
C ILE A 448 3.09 -16.62 -11.45
N TYR A 449 4.02 -15.86 -12.02
CA TYR A 449 5.45 -16.01 -11.79
C TYR A 449 5.98 -14.75 -11.12
N ASN A 450 6.78 -14.91 -10.08
CA ASN A 450 7.51 -13.81 -9.47
C ASN A 450 8.94 -13.83 -9.99
N LEU A 451 9.45 -12.68 -10.45
CA LEU A 451 10.81 -12.62 -10.96
C LEU A 451 11.81 -13.08 -9.89
N ASP A 452 12.78 -13.89 -10.30
CA ASP A 452 13.77 -14.56 -9.45
C ASP A 452 13.18 -15.54 -8.40
N ASP A 453 11.93 -15.94 -8.56
CA ASP A 453 11.33 -17.08 -7.88
C ASP A 453 11.13 -18.23 -8.88
N ASN A 454 11.60 -19.42 -8.52
CA ASN A 454 11.47 -20.60 -9.37
C ASN A 454 10.11 -21.30 -9.21
N GLN A 455 9.27 -20.85 -8.28
CA GLN A 455 7.97 -21.44 -8.02
C GLN A 455 6.85 -20.73 -8.81
N ALA A 456 6.22 -21.49 -9.70
CA ALA A 456 4.98 -21.06 -10.35
C ALA A 456 3.84 -21.10 -9.34
N ILE A 457 3.02 -20.05 -9.32
CA ILE A 457 1.90 -19.92 -8.40
C ILE A 457 0.61 -20.11 -9.19
N PRO A 458 -0.16 -21.18 -8.94
CA PRO A 458 -1.40 -21.41 -9.64
C PRO A 458 -2.37 -20.26 -9.46
N MET A 459 -2.98 -19.83 -10.57
CA MET A 459 -4.05 -18.84 -10.55
C MET A 459 -5.27 -19.40 -9.79
N ALA A 460 -5.66 -18.71 -8.71
CA ALA A 460 -6.70 -19.17 -7.82
C ALA A 460 -8.10 -18.98 -8.42
N VAL A 461 -8.99 -19.94 -8.16
CA VAL A 461 -10.42 -19.74 -8.38
C VAL A 461 -11.00 -19.15 -7.11
N ASN A 462 -11.61 -17.96 -7.20
CA ASN A 462 -12.31 -17.35 -6.08
C ASN A 462 -13.33 -18.35 -5.50
N SER A 463 -13.22 -18.63 -4.19
CA SER A 463 -14.03 -19.61 -3.48
C SER A 463 -15.54 -19.31 -3.54
N GLN A 464 -15.93 -18.04 -3.71
CA GLN A 464 -17.32 -17.64 -3.90
C GLN A 464 -17.92 -18.14 -5.22
N ASN A 465 -17.09 -18.57 -6.18
CA ASN A 465 -17.52 -19.04 -7.50
C ASN A 465 -17.39 -20.57 -7.67
N TRP A 466 -16.96 -21.30 -6.63
CA TRP A 466 -16.71 -22.75 -6.71
C TRP A 466 -17.95 -23.55 -7.11
N ASP A 467 -19.12 -23.21 -6.57
CA ASP A 467 -20.37 -23.97 -6.79
C ASP A 467 -20.99 -23.77 -8.18
N ARG A 468 -20.55 -22.78 -8.95
CA ARG A 468 -21.21 -22.41 -10.22
C ARG A 468 -20.42 -22.78 -11.47
N ASP A 469 -19.09 -22.67 -11.45
CA ASP A 469 -18.31 -22.83 -12.68
C ASP A 469 -16.81 -23.13 -12.47
N PHE A 470 -16.43 -23.80 -11.38
CA PHE A 470 -15.02 -24.06 -11.03
C PHE A 470 -14.19 -24.60 -12.20
N GLN A 471 -14.68 -25.64 -12.89
CA GLN A 471 -13.95 -26.27 -13.99
C GLN A 471 -13.78 -25.33 -15.20
N ALA A 472 -14.79 -24.54 -15.56
CA ALA A 472 -14.63 -23.63 -16.68
C ALA A 472 -13.78 -22.41 -16.31
N ILE A 473 -13.82 -21.93 -15.06
CA ILE A 473 -12.89 -20.89 -14.59
C ILE A 473 -11.46 -21.43 -14.61
N GLN A 474 -11.22 -22.63 -14.09
CA GLN A 474 -9.91 -23.27 -14.10
C GLN A 474 -9.38 -23.42 -15.53
N SER A 475 -10.23 -23.84 -16.47
CA SER A 475 -9.91 -23.93 -17.90
C SER A 475 -9.58 -22.56 -18.52
N ARG A 476 -10.35 -21.51 -18.20
CA ARG A 476 -10.08 -20.14 -18.65
C ARG A 476 -8.77 -19.60 -18.06
N ASN A 477 -8.47 -19.88 -16.79
CA ASN A 477 -7.22 -19.49 -16.14
C ASN A 477 -6.00 -20.06 -16.88
N GLN A 478 -6.09 -21.23 -17.54
CA GLN A 478 -5.01 -21.78 -18.37
C GLN A 478 -4.62 -20.88 -19.56
N SER A 479 -5.45 -19.89 -19.90
CA SER A 479 -5.17 -18.89 -20.93
C SER A 479 -4.58 -17.61 -20.37
N LEU A 480 -4.33 -17.53 -19.06
CA LEU A 480 -3.85 -16.34 -18.37
C LEU A 480 -2.42 -16.56 -17.86
N LEU A 481 -1.61 -15.50 -17.87
CA LEU A 481 -0.25 -15.50 -17.35
C LEU A 481 -0.01 -14.22 -16.54
N GLY A 482 0.45 -14.35 -15.30
CA GLY A 482 0.83 -13.20 -14.47
C GLY A 482 2.35 -13.16 -14.27
N ILE A 483 2.92 -11.95 -14.25
CA ILE A 483 4.33 -11.73 -13.89
C ILE A 483 4.38 -10.65 -12.80
N ARG A 484 5.18 -10.86 -11.76
CA ARG A 484 5.40 -9.96 -10.61
C ARG A 484 6.89 -9.72 -10.40
N GLY A 485 7.23 -8.70 -9.60
CA GLY A 485 8.63 -8.42 -9.27
C GLY A 485 9.39 -7.58 -10.30
N LEU A 486 8.67 -6.86 -11.17
CA LEU A 486 9.24 -6.08 -12.27
C LEU A 486 9.51 -4.64 -11.83
N GLY A 487 10.67 -4.08 -12.19
CA GLY A 487 11.01 -2.69 -11.90
C GLY A 487 10.52 -1.71 -12.97
N GLN A 488 10.16 -0.50 -12.56
CA GLN A 488 9.73 0.57 -13.48
C GLN A 488 10.92 1.15 -14.26
N GLY A 489 10.65 1.67 -15.46
CA GLY A 489 11.65 2.32 -16.30
C GLY A 489 12.47 1.38 -17.18
N LYS A 490 12.16 0.08 -17.18
CA LYS A 490 12.81 -0.93 -18.02
C LYS A 490 11.91 -1.40 -19.16
N GLN A 491 12.54 -1.81 -20.25
CA GLN A 491 11.86 -2.44 -21.39
C GLN A 491 11.97 -3.96 -21.26
N TYR A 492 10.85 -4.60 -20.98
CA TYR A 492 10.74 -6.05 -20.92
C TYR A 492 10.17 -6.60 -22.23
N PHE A 493 10.27 -7.90 -22.40
CA PHE A 493 9.53 -8.62 -23.43
C PHE A 493 9.16 -10.01 -22.95
N VAL A 494 8.07 -10.56 -23.48
CA VAL A 494 7.82 -12.00 -23.46
C VAL A 494 8.00 -12.55 -24.86
N MET A 495 8.54 -13.75 -24.96
CA MET A 495 8.77 -14.42 -26.24
C MET A 495 8.29 -15.85 -26.16
N GLN A 496 7.55 -16.30 -27.18
CA GLN A 496 7.03 -17.65 -27.20
C GLN A 496 8.17 -18.63 -27.45
N VAL A 497 8.30 -19.64 -26.60
CA VAL A 497 9.26 -20.74 -26.77
C VAL A 497 8.57 -22.03 -27.23
N LYS A 498 7.26 -22.15 -26.99
CA LYS A 498 6.42 -23.24 -27.47
C LYS A 498 5.05 -22.73 -27.91
N ALA A 499 4.64 -23.09 -29.12
CA ALA A 499 3.29 -22.82 -29.62
C ALA A 499 2.25 -23.77 -29.01
N PRO A 500 0.98 -23.35 -28.88
CA PRO A 500 -0.12 -24.26 -28.61
C PRO A 500 -0.28 -25.30 -29.72
N GLU A 501 -0.96 -26.40 -29.41
CA GLU A 501 -1.32 -27.42 -30.39
C GLU A 501 -2.14 -26.84 -31.55
N GLY A 502 -1.72 -27.10 -32.78
CA GLY A 502 -2.39 -26.59 -33.99
C GLY A 502 -1.99 -25.18 -34.41
N TYR A 503 -1.03 -24.55 -33.74
CA TYR A 503 -0.52 -23.21 -34.06
C TYR A 503 0.97 -23.24 -34.41
N SER A 504 1.41 -22.27 -35.22
CA SER A 504 2.84 -22.05 -35.48
C SER A 504 3.44 -21.18 -34.39
N LYS A 505 4.73 -21.39 -34.09
CA LYS A 505 5.46 -20.59 -33.11
C LYS A 505 5.62 -19.15 -33.61
N VAL A 506 5.39 -18.19 -32.71
CA VAL A 506 5.66 -16.77 -32.94
C VAL A 506 7.04 -16.44 -32.38
N ASP A 507 8.03 -16.23 -33.27
CA ASP A 507 9.43 -15.99 -32.89
C ASP A 507 9.75 -14.53 -32.57
N GLN A 508 8.78 -13.62 -32.66
CA GLN A 508 8.97 -12.20 -32.38
C GLN A 508 8.73 -11.88 -30.90
N PRO A 509 9.63 -11.13 -30.23
CA PRO A 509 9.39 -10.66 -28.87
C PRO A 509 8.21 -9.69 -28.80
N HIS A 510 7.33 -9.89 -27.82
CA HIS A 510 6.28 -8.95 -27.46
C HIS A 510 6.80 -8.03 -26.36
N TYR A 511 7.19 -6.81 -26.73
CA TYR A 511 7.77 -5.83 -25.82
C TYR A 511 6.71 -5.12 -24.97
N PHE A 512 7.05 -4.84 -23.73
CA PHE A 512 6.19 -4.10 -22.82
C PHE A 512 7.01 -3.32 -21.79
N THR A 513 6.36 -2.38 -21.14
CA THR A 513 6.89 -1.68 -19.95
C THR A 513 5.90 -1.84 -18.82
N VAL A 514 6.40 -1.91 -17.59
CA VAL A 514 5.53 -1.86 -16.40
C VAL A 514 5.44 -0.42 -15.92
N HIS A 515 4.24 0.01 -15.59
CA HIS A 515 3.96 1.35 -15.09
C HIS A 515 3.10 1.22 -13.85
N ASN A 516 3.51 1.89 -12.76
CA ASN A 516 2.64 2.14 -11.62
C ASN A 516 2.19 3.61 -11.73
N ASN A 517 0.91 3.86 -11.99
CA ASN A 517 0.42 5.12 -12.57
C ASN A 517 0.80 6.37 -11.75
N LYS A 518 1.39 7.38 -12.42
CA LYS A 518 1.67 8.69 -11.84
C LYS A 518 0.46 9.65 -11.83
N ASN A 519 -0.63 9.36 -12.55
CA ASN A 519 -1.63 10.38 -12.90
C ASN A 519 -3.09 10.08 -12.46
N ASN A 520 -3.36 9.05 -11.64
CA ASN A 520 -4.73 8.80 -11.17
C ASN A 520 -4.97 9.31 -9.74
N LEU A 521 -5.11 10.63 -9.63
CA LEU A 521 -5.38 11.37 -8.38
C LEU A 521 -6.78 11.11 -7.78
N GLN A 522 -7.69 10.44 -8.49
CA GLN A 522 -9.07 10.22 -8.05
C GLN A 522 -9.27 8.90 -7.27
N SER A 523 -8.23 8.08 -7.16
CA SER A 523 -8.21 6.92 -6.27
C SER A 523 -6.78 6.52 -5.93
N PRO A 524 -6.25 6.92 -4.76
CA PRO A 524 -4.99 6.39 -4.23
C PRO A 524 -4.97 4.87 -4.07
N ARG A 525 -6.13 4.20 -4.22
CA ARG A 525 -6.32 2.76 -4.05
C ARG A 525 -6.32 1.95 -5.37
N ASN A 526 -6.38 2.60 -6.54
CA ASN A 526 -6.66 1.89 -7.81
C ASN A 526 -5.57 2.00 -8.88
N SER A 527 -4.46 2.73 -8.67
CA SER A 527 -3.24 2.44 -9.44
C SER A 527 -2.59 1.26 -8.78
N ASP A 528 -3.08 0.07 -9.09
CA ASP A 528 -2.42 -1.12 -8.62
C ASP A 528 -1.05 -1.22 -9.29
N SER A 529 -0.09 -1.80 -8.58
CA SER A 529 1.26 -2.05 -9.09
C SER A 529 1.29 -2.97 -10.33
N ILE A 530 0.13 -3.37 -10.86
CA ILE A 530 -0.03 -4.11 -12.09
C ILE A 530 -0.33 -3.11 -13.22
N GLY A 531 0.53 -3.08 -14.23
CA GLY A 531 0.38 -2.11 -15.33
C GLY A 531 -0.91 -2.29 -16.12
N PHE A 532 -1.45 -1.18 -16.66
CA PHE A 532 -2.56 -1.21 -17.61
C PHE A 532 -2.20 -1.99 -18.87
N ALA A 533 -3.20 -2.61 -19.49
CA ALA A 533 -2.96 -3.31 -20.73
C ALA A 533 -2.94 -2.33 -21.91
N THR A 534 -1.83 -2.31 -22.64
CA THR A 534 -1.65 -1.50 -23.85
C THR A 534 -2.31 -2.15 -25.05
N GLU A 535 -2.28 -3.48 -25.12
CA GLU A 535 -2.93 -4.29 -26.16
C GLU A 535 -4.01 -5.16 -25.52
N GLN A 536 -5.29 -4.81 -25.68
CA GLN A 536 -6.40 -5.52 -25.05
C GLN A 536 -7.26 -6.28 -26.05
N ALA A 537 -7.72 -7.47 -25.65
CA ALA A 537 -8.75 -8.22 -26.35
C ALA A 537 -10.15 -7.82 -25.85
N MET A 538 -10.61 -6.61 -26.16
CA MET A 538 -11.83 -6.02 -25.57
C MET A 538 -13.08 -6.91 -25.63
N LYS A 539 -13.25 -7.69 -26.71
CA LYS A 539 -14.38 -8.62 -26.89
C LYS A 539 -14.33 -9.83 -25.94
N LEU A 540 -13.16 -10.12 -25.36
CA LEU A 540 -12.90 -11.25 -24.47
C LEU A 540 -12.80 -10.83 -23.00
N ASN A 541 -12.69 -9.54 -22.69
CA ASN A 541 -12.53 -9.05 -21.32
C ASN A 541 -13.61 -9.59 -20.37
N GLY A 542 -14.87 -9.67 -20.81
CA GLY A 542 -15.97 -10.23 -20.01
C GLY A 542 -15.90 -11.75 -19.76
N GLN A 543 -15.01 -12.46 -20.45
CA GLN A 543 -14.76 -13.89 -20.24
C GLN A 543 -13.56 -14.13 -19.30
N ILE A 544 -12.73 -13.11 -19.05
CA ILE A 544 -11.51 -13.25 -18.26
C ILE A 544 -11.86 -13.17 -16.76
N PRO A 545 -11.63 -14.23 -15.97
CA PRO A 545 -11.91 -14.22 -14.55
C PRO A 545 -11.13 -13.12 -13.82
N GLY A 546 -11.86 -12.27 -13.09
CA GLY A 546 -11.29 -11.19 -12.29
C GLY A 546 -10.91 -9.93 -13.08
N TYR A 547 -11.21 -9.84 -14.38
CA TYR A 547 -10.98 -8.61 -15.15
C TYR A 547 -11.69 -7.41 -14.52
N MET A 548 -10.93 -6.33 -14.28
CA MET A 548 -11.43 -5.06 -13.79
C MET A 548 -10.72 -3.94 -14.52
N ALA A 549 -11.46 -3.16 -15.31
CA ALA A 549 -10.89 -2.04 -16.05
C ALA A 549 -10.22 -1.04 -15.10
N GLY A 550 -9.01 -0.62 -15.45
CA GLY A 550 -8.21 0.30 -14.65
C GLY A 550 -7.63 -0.27 -13.36
N THR A 551 -7.72 -1.58 -13.13
CA THR A 551 -7.11 -2.27 -11.98
C THR A 551 -6.50 -3.57 -12.49
N ASN A 552 -7.32 -4.59 -12.77
CA ASN A 552 -6.83 -5.85 -13.30
C ASN A 552 -7.09 -6.00 -14.80
N GLU A 553 -6.14 -5.56 -15.61
CA GLU A 553 -6.18 -5.67 -17.08
C GLU A 553 -5.18 -6.69 -17.61
N PHE A 554 -5.43 -7.19 -18.83
CA PHE A 554 -4.64 -8.26 -19.45
C PHE A 554 -4.18 -7.85 -20.85
N ASN A 555 -2.87 -7.93 -21.07
CA ASN A 555 -2.25 -7.71 -22.38
C ASN A 555 -2.45 -8.95 -23.25
N ALA A 556 -2.89 -8.77 -24.48
CA ALA A 556 -3.14 -9.85 -25.41
C ALA A 556 -1.82 -10.41 -25.96
N LEU A 557 -1.60 -11.71 -25.75
CA LEU A 557 -0.58 -12.48 -26.45
C LEU A 557 -1.26 -13.31 -27.54
N SER A 558 -1.22 -12.80 -28.77
CA SER A 558 -1.80 -13.52 -29.90
C SER A 558 -0.88 -14.66 -30.36
N VAL A 559 -1.48 -15.83 -30.61
CA VAL A 559 -0.80 -16.97 -31.24
C VAL A 559 -0.95 -16.98 -32.78
N THR A 560 -1.59 -15.94 -33.33
CA THR A 560 -1.74 -15.67 -34.76
C THR A 560 -1.23 -14.27 -35.11
N SER A 561 -0.93 -14.02 -36.38
CA SER A 561 -0.36 -12.75 -36.87
C SER A 561 -1.30 -11.54 -36.83
N ASP A 562 -2.61 -11.74 -36.59
CA ASP A 562 -3.60 -10.65 -36.57
C ASP A 562 -3.98 -10.26 -35.14
N ILE A 563 -3.52 -9.07 -34.71
CA ILE A 563 -3.96 -8.39 -33.48
C ILE A 563 -4.94 -7.23 -33.84
N GLY A 564 -5.08 -6.92 -35.14
CA GLY A 564 -5.68 -5.69 -35.66
C GLY A 564 -7.21 -5.60 -35.58
N ASN A 565 -7.92 -6.69 -35.27
CA ASN A 565 -9.38 -6.73 -35.17
C ASN A 565 -9.94 -6.83 -33.72
N LEU A 566 -9.12 -6.47 -32.72
CA LEU A 566 -9.52 -6.46 -31.30
C LEU A 566 -10.24 -5.18 -30.87
N GLY A 567 -10.22 -4.14 -31.71
CA GLY A 567 -11.00 -2.91 -31.50
C GLY A 567 -12.50 -3.14 -31.65
N ILE A 568 -13.29 -2.58 -30.74
CA ILE A 568 -14.74 -2.51 -30.89
C ILE A 568 -15.03 -1.69 -32.16
N ASN A 569 -15.84 -2.23 -33.08
CA ASN A 569 -16.34 -1.45 -34.21
C ASN A 569 -17.35 -0.43 -33.67
N ILE A 570 -16.86 0.74 -33.25
CA ILE A 570 -17.64 1.82 -32.64
C ILE A 570 -18.87 2.20 -33.50
N LYS A 571 -18.78 2.05 -34.83
CA LYS A 571 -19.91 2.29 -35.74
C LYS A 571 -21.09 1.33 -35.48
N SER A 572 -20.82 0.08 -35.07
CA SER A 572 -21.86 -0.90 -34.74
C SER A 572 -22.60 -0.59 -33.43
N ILE A 573 -22.06 0.26 -32.55
CA ILE A 573 -22.70 0.68 -31.30
C ILE A 573 -23.37 2.05 -31.47
N ILE A 574 -22.70 3.01 -32.10
CA ILE A 574 -23.22 4.38 -32.26
C ILE A 574 -24.44 4.43 -33.18
N ILE A 575 -24.44 3.67 -34.29
CA ILE A 575 -25.54 3.68 -35.26
C ILE A 575 -26.89 3.25 -34.64
N PRO A 576 -27.02 2.13 -33.91
CA PRO A 576 -28.28 1.76 -33.29
C PRO A 576 -28.71 2.72 -32.16
N ILE A 577 -27.79 3.28 -31.38
CA ILE A 577 -28.11 4.30 -30.36
C ILE A 577 -28.67 5.57 -31.03
N MET A 578 -28.03 6.05 -32.09
CA MET A 578 -28.53 7.18 -32.90
C MET A 578 -29.91 6.91 -33.47
N LEU A 579 -30.17 5.69 -33.95
CA LEU A 579 -31.50 5.30 -34.45
C LEU A 579 -32.56 5.28 -33.35
N ILE A 580 -32.23 4.80 -32.13
CA ILE A 580 -33.13 4.83 -30.99
C ILE A 580 -33.45 6.28 -30.58
N ILE A 581 -32.43 7.16 -30.53
CA ILE A 581 -32.62 8.58 -30.21
C ILE A 581 -33.52 9.25 -31.27
N LEU A 582 -33.26 8.99 -32.56
CA LEU A 582 -34.10 9.48 -33.66
C LEU A 582 -35.54 8.98 -33.56
N PHE A 583 -35.74 7.71 -33.18
CA PHE A 583 -37.05 7.12 -32.99
C PHE A 583 -37.81 7.75 -31.81
N ILE A 584 -37.13 8.01 -30.68
CA ILE A 584 -37.71 8.70 -29.52
C ILE A 584 -38.11 10.13 -29.90
N ILE A 585 -37.25 10.86 -30.61
CA ILE A 585 -37.55 12.22 -31.11
C ILE A 585 -38.76 12.18 -32.06
N PHE A 586 -38.81 11.21 -32.97
CA PHE A 586 -39.91 11.05 -33.92
C PHE A 586 -41.25 10.76 -33.22
N ILE A 587 -41.26 9.88 -32.22
CA ILE A 587 -42.45 9.63 -31.38
C ILE A 587 -42.86 10.90 -30.63
N GLY A 588 -41.91 11.64 -30.07
CA GLY A 588 -42.17 12.90 -29.38
C GLY A 588 -42.83 13.93 -30.29
N VAL A 589 -42.33 14.09 -31.52
CA VAL A 589 -42.91 14.99 -32.52
C VAL A 589 -44.33 14.54 -32.92
N LEU A 590 -44.54 13.24 -33.13
CA LEU A 590 -45.88 12.69 -33.45
C LEU A 590 -46.89 12.90 -32.32
N LEU A 591 -46.47 12.80 -31.06
CA LEU A 591 -47.32 13.05 -29.90
C LEU A 591 -47.68 14.53 -29.76
N VAL A 592 -46.74 15.44 -30.01
CA VAL A 592 -46.99 16.89 -30.01
C VAL A 592 -47.86 17.33 -31.18
N TRP A 593 -47.81 16.63 -32.33
CA TRP A 593 -48.61 16.98 -33.51
C TRP A 593 -50.05 16.42 -33.47
N LYS A 594 -50.33 15.49 -32.56
CA LYS A 594 -51.68 14.93 -32.30
C LYS A 594 -52.41 15.58 -31.12
N LEU A 595 -51.76 16.49 -30.39
CA LEU A 595 -52.34 17.42 -29.41
C LEU A 595 -52.58 18.77 -30.07
#